data_AF-N0DZ79-F1
#
_entry.id   AF-N0DZ79-F1
#
_cell.length_a   1.000
_cell.length_b   1.000
_cell.length_c   1.000
_cell.angle_alpha   90.00
_cell.angle_beta   90.00
_cell.angle_gamma   90.00
#
_symmetry.space_group_name_H-M   'P 1'
#
loop_
_entity.id
_entity.type
_entity.pdbx_description
1 polymer ?
#
loop_
_entity_poly.entity_id
_entity_poly.type
_entity_poly.pdbx_seq_one_letter_code
_entity_poly.pdbx_strand_id
1 'polypeptide(L)'
;MAETTLLRSLVGGAHPGARVVLPDGTLTHADLLAAARALAPAFAGQGRVAALAQPTRDFVTTLVSATLDEVTLVPVPDDLGDRELDHILGDSGAVAVGALADRVRSTGAPLESAGALMLYTSGTTGAPKGVPISAAGIVSCLDGLADAWSWTADDVLVHGLPLNHVHGLVLGLLGALHHGCDPIHTGRPTPAAYAASAAAGGTLFFGVPTVWGRVAADEESARGQCGVLHRRRMVRHR
;
A
#
# COMPACT_ATOMS: atom_id res chain seq x y z
N MET A 1 21.57 16.82 -5.94
CA MET A 1 20.30 16.49 -5.27
C MET A 1 19.86 15.18 -5.86
N ALA A 2 19.78 14.11 -5.07
CA ALA A 2 19.29 12.82 -5.58
C ALA A 2 17.84 13.00 -6.03
N GLU A 3 17.50 12.43 -7.17
CA GLU A 3 16.15 12.45 -7.74
C GLU A 3 15.18 11.80 -6.74
N THR A 4 14.11 12.51 -6.36
CA THR A 4 13.12 12.06 -5.37
C THR A 4 12.18 11.05 -6.02
N THR A 5 12.70 9.89 -6.39
CA THR A 5 11.95 8.86 -7.11
C THR A 5 11.17 7.98 -6.13
N LEU A 6 9.84 8.07 -6.16
CA LEU A 6 8.97 7.15 -5.44
C LEU A 6 9.21 5.72 -5.97
N LEU A 7 9.13 4.72 -5.08
CA LEU A 7 9.47 3.33 -5.40
C LEU A 7 10.93 3.10 -5.88
N ARG A 8 11.90 3.93 -5.46
CA ARG A 8 13.32 3.83 -5.91
C ARG A 8 13.90 2.42 -5.95
N SER A 9 13.64 1.58 -4.94
CA SER A 9 14.19 0.23 -4.88
C SER A 9 13.58 -0.71 -5.92
N LEU A 10 12.25 -0.65 -6.06
CA LEU A 10 11.51 -1.41 -7.08
C LEU A 10 11.90 -0.96 -8.49
N VAL A 11 11.88 0.35 -8.76
CA VAL A 11 12.19 0.92 -10.09
C VAL A 11 13.65 0.68 -10.47
N GLY A 12 14.56 0.83 -9.50
CA GLY A 12 15.99 0.56 -9.69
C GLY A 12 16.35 -0.93 -9.79
N GLY A 13 15.39 -1.84 -9.56
CA GLY A 13 15.61 -3.28 -9.64
C GLY A 13 16.60 -3.81 -8.59
N ALA A 14 16.70 -3.15 -7.43
CA ALA A 14 17.70 -3.49 -6.40
C ALA A 14 17.44 -4.86 -5.75
N HIS A 15 16.17 -5.25 -5.60
CA HIS A 15 15.74 -6.49 -4.95
C HIS A 15 14.70 -7.23 -5.80
N PRO A 16 15.07 -7.77 -6.98
CA PRO A 16 14.12 -8.33 -7.93
C PRO A 16 13.40 -9.60 -7.40
N GLY A 17 14.05 -10.34 -6.49
CA GLY A 17 13.50 -11.54 -5.85
C GLY A 17 12.72 -11.29 -4.56
N ALA A 18 12.66 -10.05 -4.07
CA ALA A 18 11.81 -9.71 -2.92
C ALA A 18 10.34 -9.96 -3.27
N ARG A 19 9.54 -10.34 -2.28
CA ARG A 19 8.18 -10.86 -2.48
C ARG A 19 7.13 -9.89 -1.98
N VAL A 20 6.07 -9.75 -2.76
CA VAL A 20 4.82 -9.11 -2.37
C VAL A 20 3.80 -10.22 -2.10
N VAL A 21 3.50 -10.46 -0.83
CA VAL A 21 2.57 -11.52 -0.40
C VAL A 21 1.22 -10.89 -0.11
N LEU A 22 0.19 -11.32 -0.83
CA LEU A 22 -1.19 -10.86 -0.73
C LEU A 22 -2.13 -12.06 -0.51
N PRO A 23 -3.36 -11.83 -0.02
CA PRO A 23 -4.36 -12.89 0.12
C PRO A 23 -4.66 -13.69 -1.16
N ASP A 24 -4.54 -13.07 -2.33
CA ASP A 24 -4.83 -13.67 -3.64
C ASP A 24 -3.58 -14.23 -4.35
N GLY A 25 -2.41 -14.23 -3.68
CA GLY A 25 -1.19 -14.83 -4.20
C GLY A 25 0.08 -14.06 -3.84
N THR A 26 1.19 -14.49 -4.43
CA THR A 26 2.50 -13.85 -4.26
C THR A 26 3.07 -13.45 -5.61
N LEU A 27 3.72 -12.30 -5.67
CA LEU A 27 4.52 -11.83 -6.80
C LEU A 27 5.95 -11.56 -6.33
N THR A 28 6.92 -11.67 -7.23
CA THR A 28 8.23 -11.06 -6.98
C THR A 28 8.18 -9.57 -7.36
N HIS A 29 9.15 -8.79 -6.87
CA HIS A 29 9.32 -7.39 -7.27
C HIS A 29 9.55 -7.27 -8.78
N ALA A 30 10.31 -8.20 -9.38
CA ALA A 30 10.50 -8.26 -10.82
C ALA A 30 9.19 -8.50 -11.57
N ASP A 31 8.38 -9.47 -11.14
CA ASP A 31 7.09 -9.77 -11.77
C ASP A 31 6.11 -8.61 -11.61
N LEU A 32 6.07 -7.97 -10.44
CA LEU A 32 5.23 -6.80 -10.18
C LEU A 32 5.64 -5.64 -11.09
N LEU A 33 6.93 -5.34 -11.21
CA LEU A 33 7.42 -4.28 -12.09
C LEU A 33 7.12 -4.58 -13.56
N ALA A 34 7.29 -5.83 -13.99
CA ALA A 34 6.97 -6.25 -15.35
C ALA A 34 5.46 -6.11 -15.64
N ALA A 35 4.60 -6.58 -14.73
CA ALA A 35 3.16 -6.46 -14.83
C ALA A 35 2.71 -4.99 -14.86
N ALA A 36 3.29 -4.14 -14.02
CA ALA A 36 2.99 -2.71 -14.00
C ALA A 36 3.38 -2.01 -15.31
N ARG A 37 4.56 -2.32 -15.86
CA ARG A 37 4.98 -1.78 -17.17
C ARG A 37 4.08 -2.25 -18.31
N ALA A 38 3.56 -3.46 -18.24
CA ALA A 38 2.60 -3.97 -19.23
C ALA A 38 1.23 -3.29 -19.13
N LEU A 39 0.86 -2.78 -17.95
CA LEU A 39 -0.39 -2.06 -17.70
C LEU A 39 -0.33 -0.59 -18.13
N ALA A 40 0.86 0.02 -18.15
CA ALA A 40 1.07 1.45 -18.46
C ALA A 40 0.28 1.99 -19.68
N PRO A 41 0.15 1.28 -20.82
CA PRO A 41 -0.65 1.77 -21.94
C PRO A 41 -2.12 2.03 -21.62
N ALA A 42 -2.69 1.38 -20.60
CA ALA A 42 -4.07 1.58 -20.16
C ALA A 42 -4.27 2.95 -19.47
N PHE A 43 -3.19 3.60 -19.01
CA PHE A 43 -3.23 4.89 -18.33
C PHE A 43 -2.82 6.05 -19.23
N ALA A 44 -2.44 5.78 -20.49
CA ALA A 44 -2.02 6.80 -21.43
C ALA A 44 -3.10 7.88 -21.61
N GLY A 45 -2.72 9.14 -21.39
CA GLY A 45 -3.62 10.30 -21.49
C GLY A 45 -4.58 10.48 -20.30
N GLN A 46 -4.49 9.66 -19.26
CA GLN A 46 -5.25 9.84 -18.03
C GLN A 46 -4.44 10.64 -17.02
N GLY A 47 -5.03 11.69 -16.44
CA GLY A 47 -4.40 12.39 -15.32
C GLY A 47 -4.68 11.70 -13.97
N ARG A 48 -5.82 11.01 -13.85
CA ARG A 48 -6.24 10.35 -12.60
C ARG A 48 -7.01 9.07 -12.88
N VAL A 49 -6.70 8.02 -12.13
CA VAL A 49 -7.40 6.72 -12.20
C VAL A 49 -7.90 6.29 -10.84
N ALA A 50 -9.04 5.61 -10.80
CA ALA A 50 -9.64 5.07 -9.59
C ALA A 50 -9.67 3.54 -9.63
N ALA A 51 -9.27 2.89 -8.55
CA ALA A 51 -9.24 1.43 -8.46
C ALA A 51 -9.70 0.97 -7.07
N LEU A 52 -10.29 -0.24 -7.00
CA LEU A 52 -10.70 -0.83 -5.74
C LEU A 52 -9.47 -1.12 -4.86
N ALA A 53 -9.44 -0.53 -3.68
CA ALA A 53 -8.34 -0.57 -2.72
C ALA A 53 -8.28 -1.89 -1.93
N GLN A 54 -8.38 -3.01 -2.65
CA GLN A 54 -8.31 -4.35 -2.09
C GLN A 54 -6.85 -4.83 -2.07
N PRO A 55 -6.46 -5.67 -1.10
CA PRO A 55 -5.13 -6.26 -1.07
C PRO A 55 -5.03 -7.39 -2.10
N THR A 56 -5.02 -7.04 -3.39
CA THR A 56 -4.95 -7.98 -4.50
C THR A 56 -3.79 -7.64 -5.42
N ARG A 57 -3.31 -8.63 -6.16
CA ARG A 57 -2.24 -8.44 -7.15
C ARG A 57 -2.62 -7.38 -8.19
N ASP A 58 -3.90 -7.33 -8.55
CA ASP A 58 -4.45 -6.34 -9.49
C ASP A 58 -4.31 -4.91 -8.97
N PHE A 59 -4.73 -4.64 -7.73
CA PHE A 59 -4.62 -3.32 -7.13
C PHE A 59 -3.16 -2.89 -6.95
N VAL A 60 -2.28 -3.78 -6.48
CA VAL A 60 -0.86 -3.45 -6.31
C VAL A 60 -0.19 -3.19 -7.65
N THR A 61 -0.52 -3.95 -8.70
CA THR A 61 -0.02 -3.70 -10.07
C THR A 61 -0.50 -2.35 -10.59
N THR A 62 -1.78 -2.03 -10.39
CA THR A 62 -2.38 -0.73 -10.74
C THR A 62 -1.69 0.42 -10.03
N LEU A 63 -1.43 0.28 -8.73
CA LEU A 63 -0.72 1.28 -7.92
C LEU A 63 0.69 1.54 -8.43
N VAL A 64 1.45 0.49 -8.73
CA VAL A 64 2.82 0.64 -9.25
C VAL A 64 2.79 1.26 -10.64
N SER A 65 1.90 0.82 -11.54
CA SER A 65 1.80 1.41 -12.88
C SER A 65 1.40 2.88 -12.83
N ALA A 66 0.40 3.26 -12.03
CA ALA A 66 0.01 4.67 -11.87
C ALA A 66 1.17 5.52 -11.35
N THR A 67 1.98 4.97 -10.45
CA THR A 67 3.18 5.64 -9.94
C THR A 67 4.25 5.82 -11.02
N LEU A 68 4.49 4.80 -11.85
CA LEU A 68 5.47 4.85 -12.94
C LEU A 68 5.09 5.87 -14.03
N ASP A 69 3.79 6.01 -14.28
CA ASP A 69 3.25 6.89 -15.32
C ASP A 69 2.85 8.27 -14.78
N GLU A 70 3.17 8.58 -13.52
CA GLU A 70 2.86 9.84 -12.83
C GLU A 70 1.35 10.20 -12.81
N VAL A 71 0.50 9.18 -12.88
CA VAL A 71 -0.95 9.29 -12.82
C VAL A 71 -1.38 9.25 -11.36
N THR A 72 -2.27 10.17 -10.95
CA THR A 72 -2.82 10.14 -9.59
C THR A 72 -3.71 8.92 -9.42
N LEU A 73 -3.39 8.05 -8.46
CA LEU A 73 -4.29 6.97 -8.05
C LEU A 73 -5.28 7.45 -6.98
N VAL A 74 -6.56 7.15 -7.20
CA VAL A 74 -7.65 7.27 -6.24
C VAL A 74 -8.02 5.87 -5.75
N PRO A 75 -7.50 5.41 -4.60
CA PRO A 75 -7.88 4.13 -4.03
C PRO A 75 -9.29 4.21 -3.41
N VAL A 76 -10.19 3.37 -3.92
CA VAL A 76 -11.61 3.36 -3.56
C VAL A 76 -11.92 2.16 -2.65
N PRO A 77 -12.48 2.37 -1.44
CA PRO A 77 -12.94 1.27 -0.59
C PRO A 77 -13.97 0.38 -1.32
N ASP A 78 -13.92 -0.93 -1.09
CA ASP A 78 -14.81 -1.88 -1.75
C ASP A 78 -16.22 -1.95 -1.14
N ASP A 79 -16.42 -1.37 0.02
CA ASP A 79 -17.68 -1.35 0.77
C ASP A 79 -18.49 -0.05 0.59
N LEU A 80 -18.08 0.87 -0.29
CA LEU A 80 -18.79 2.12 -0.53
C LEU A 80 -20.18 1.94 -1.18
N GLY A 81 -21.17 2.70 -0.74
CA GLY A 81 -22.45 2.79 -1.45
C GLY A 81 -22.36 3.64 -2.73
N ASP A 82 -23.27 3.40 -3.68
CA ASP A 82 -23.31 4.09 -4.99
C ASP A 82 -23.14 5.61 -4.90
N ARG A 83 -23.84 6.27 -3.96
CA ARG A 83 -23.78 7.74 -3.82
C ARG A 83 -22.40 8.26 -3.44
N GLU A 84 -21.70 7.54 -2.56
CA GLU A 84 -20.36 7.94 -2.12
C GLU A 84 -19.33 7.66 -3.21
N LEU A 85 -19.50 6.55 -3.93
CA LEU A 85 -18.70 6.24 -5.11
C LEU A 85 -18.87 7.28 -6.22
N ASP A 86 -20.11 7.64 -6.56
CA ASP A 86 -20.41 8.68 -7.56
C ASP A 86 -19.81 10.04 -7.16
N HIS A 87 -19.89 10.38 -5.87
CA HIS A 87 -19.25 11.59 -5.33
C HIS A 87 -17.73 11.55 -5.51
N ILE A 88 -17.06 10.47 -5.12
CA ILE A 88 -15.60 10.32 -5.26
C ILE A 88 -15.17 10.43 -6.72
N LEU A 89 -15.84 9.74 -7.64
CA LEU A 89 -15.49 9.78 -9.06
C LEU A 89 -15.76 11.15 -9.68
N GLY A 90 -16.86 11.79 -9.31
CA GLY A 90 -17.21 13.13 -9.77
C GLY A 90 -16.25 14.21 -9.26
N ASP A 91 -15.92 14.18 -7.97
CA ASP A 91 -15.02 15.14 -7.32
C ASP A 91 -13.56 14.95 -7.77
N SER A 92 -13.10 13.70 -7.86
CA SER A 92 -11.73 13.41 -8.28
C SER A 92 -11.52 13.59 -9.79
N GLY A 93 -12.56 13.41 -10.61
CA GLY A 93 -12.42 13.33 -12.06
C GLY A 93 -11.65 12.09 -12.54
N ALA A 94 -11.55 11.06 -11.70
CA ALA A 94 -10.80 9.86 -12.02
C ALA A 94 -11.57 8.89 -12.92
N VAL A 95 -10.83 8.23 -13.82
CA VAL A 95 -11.34 7.13 -14.64
C VAL A 95 -11.25 5.82 -13.86
N ALA A 96 -12.37 5.13 -13.70
CA ALA A 96 -12.39 3.83 -13.03
C ALA A 96 -11.68 2.77 -13.89
N VAL A 97 -10.84 1.95 -13.25
CA VAL A 97 -10.07 0.89 -13.91
C VAL A 97 -10.21 -0.45 -13.17
N GLY A 98 -9.81 -1.53 -13.83
CA GLY A 98 -9.86 -2.89 -13.29
C GLY A 98 -11.26 -3.27 -12.81
N ALA A 99 -11.35 -3.97 -11.68
CA ALA A 99 -12.62 -4.39 -11.09
C ALA A 99 -13.55 -3.22 -10.70
N LEU A 100 -13.04 -1.99 -10.55
CA LEU A 100 -13.89 -0.83 -10.31
C LEU A 100 -14.68 -0.44 -11.57
N ALA A 101 -14.09 -0.60 -12.75
CA ALA A 101 -14.73 -0.25 -14.02
C ALA A 101 -16.04 -1.04 -14.22
N ASP A 102 -16.07 -2.30 -13.79
CA ASP A 102 -17.25 -3.17 -13.87
C ASP A 102 -18.38 -2.76 -12.90
N ARG A 103 -18.07 -1.98 -11.87
CA ARG A 103 -19.01 -1.55 -10.82
C ARG A 103 -19.67 -0.21 -11.13
N VAL A 104 -19.05 0.62 -11.97
CA VAL A 104 -19.49 1.99 -12.22
C VAL A 104 -20.26 2.09 -13.53
N ARG A 105 -21.30 2.94 -13.54
CA ARG A 105 -22.07 3.23 -14.77
C ARG A 105 -21.46 4.37 -15.59
N SER A 106 -20.66 5.21 -14.95
CA SER A 106 -20.01 6.38 -15.54
C SER A 106 -18.71 6.68 -14.80
N THR A 107 -17.71 7.20 -15.51
CA THR A 107 -16.46 7.70 -14.93
C THR A 107 -16.54 9.21 -14.72
N GLY A 108 -15.65 9.76 -13.90
CA GLY A 108 -15.48 11.20 -13.80
C GLY A 108 -15.05 11.84 -15.12
N ALA A 109 -15.22 13.16 -15.24
CA ALA A 109 -14.61 13.92 -16.32
C ALA A 109 -13.09 13.97 -16.08
N PRO A 110 -12.24 13.53 -17.04
CA PRO A 110 -10.80 13.46 -16.82
C PRO A 110 -10.23 14.81 -16.37
N LEU A 111 -9.50 14.77 -15.26
CA LEU A 111 -8.74 15.91 -14.74
C LEU A 111 -7.24 15.60 -14.77
N GLU A 112 -6.43 16.65 -14.83
CA GLU A 112 -4.96 16.56 -14.73
C GLU A 112 -4.53 15.93 -13.41
N SER A 113 -3.37 15.26 -13.40
CA SER A 113 -2.78 14.68 -12.19
C SER A 113 -2.58 15.74 -11.10
N ALA A 114 -2.88 15.38 -9.85
CA ALA A 114 -2.79 16.24 -8.67
C ALA A 114 -1.81 15.70 -7.60
N GLY A 115 -0.99 14.70 -7.95
CA GLY A 115 -0.06 14.05 -7.04
C GLY A 115 0.13 12.58 -7.38
N ALA A 116 0.76 11.82 -6.47
CA ALA A 116 0.85 10.37 -6.61
C ALA A 116 -0.46 9.68 -6.19
N LEU A 117 -1.09 10.18 -5.12
CA LEU A 117 -2.32 9.64 -4.57
C LEU A 117 -3.33 10.75 -4.33
N MET A 118 -4.61 10.42 -4.36
CA MET A 118 -5.66 11.25 -3.79
C MET A 118 -6.53 10.39 -2.85
N LEU A 119 -6.43 10.65 -1.54
CA LEU A 119 -7.13 9.88 -0.52
C LEU A 119 -8.35 10.64 -0.02
N TYR A 120 -9.48 9.96 0.06
CA TYR A 120 -10.70 10.54 0.60
C TYR A 120 -10.78 10.37 2.11
N THR A 121 -11.15 11.44 2.80
CA THR A 121 -11.35 11.44 4.27
C THR A 121 -12.79 11.83 4.60
N SER A 122 -13.37 11.16 5.59
CA SER A 122 -14.67 11.53 6.14
C SER A 122 -14.56 12.88 6.85
N GLY A 123 -15.16 13.91 6.25
CA GLY A 123 -15.26 15.22 6.91
C GLY A 123 -16.28 15.17 8.05
N THR A 124 -16.13 16.02 9.06
CA THR A 124 -17.08 16.13 10.17
C THR A 124 -18.41 16.79 9.78
N THR A 125 -18.48 17.48 8.63
CA THR A 125 -19.62 18.31 8.24
C THR A 125 -19.99 18.23 6.75
N GLY A 126 -19.73 17.10 6.07
CA GLY A 126 -20.10 16.98 4.65
C GLY A 126 -19.57 15.72 3.97
N ALA A 127 -19.73 15.69 2.64
CA ALA A 127 -19.21 14.62 1.80
C ALA A 127 -17.68 14.46 1.96
N PRO A 128 -17.14 13.24 1.74
CA PRO A 128 -15.70 13.01 1.82
C PRO A 128 -14.90 13.97 0.94
N LYS A 129 -13.76 14.42 1.44
CA LYS A 129 -12.88 15.35 0.70
C LYS A 129 -11.65 14.63 0.17
N GLY A 130 -11.35 14.82 -1.11
CA GLY A 130 -10.14 14.31 -1.74
C GLY A 130 -8.91 15.10 -1.30
N VAL A 131 -7.95 14.41 -0.70
CA VAL A 131 -6.67 14.99 -0.26
C VAL A 131 -5.57 14.53 -1.22
N PRO A 132 -5.07 15.42 -2.11
CA PRO A 132 -3.93 15.09 -2.95
C PRO A 132 -2.66 14.91 -2.11
N ILE A 133 -1.88 13.88 -2.43
CA ILE A 133 -0.61 13.55 -1.78
C ILE A 133 0.47 13.49 -2.85
N SER A 134 1.49 14.33 -2.72
CA SER A 134 2.60 14.39 -3.68
C SER A 134 3.56 13.21 -3.50
N ALA A 135 4.19 12.77 -4.60
CA ALA A 135 5.25 11.76 -4.56
C ALA A 135 6.40 12.18 -3.63
N ALA A 136 6.82 13.45 -3.71
CA ALA A 136 7.88 13.99 -2.86
C ALA A 136 7.52 13.95 -1.35
N GLY A 137 6.26 14.25 -1.00
CA GLY A 137 5.79 14.15 0.38
C GLY A 137 5.80 12.70 0.89
N ILE A 138 5.41 11.74 0.03
CA ILE A 138 5.50 10.31 0.35
C ILE A 138 6.95 9.91 0.58
N VAL A 139 7.87 10.21 -0.34
CA VAL A 139 9.29 9.85 -0.21
C VAL A 139 9.88 10.45 1.05
N SER A 140 9.65 11.75 1.32
CA SER A 140 10.15 12.39 2.54
C SER A 140 9.64 11.72 3.81
N CYS A 141 8.38 11.28 3.85
CA CYS A 141 7.81 10.55 4.97
C CYS A 141 8.47 9.17 5.13
N LEU A 142 8.60 8.42 4.05
CA LEU A 142 9.16 7.06 4.05
C LEU A 142 10.65 7.05 4.43
N ASP A 143 11.42 8.03 3.97
CA ASP A 143 12.84 8.19 4.33
C ASP A 143 13.01 8.60 5.80
N GLY A 144 12.17 9.52 6.30
CA GLY A 144 12.17 9.89 7.72
C GLY A 144 11.82 8.72 8.63
N LEU A 145 10.86 7.87 8.23
CA LEU A 145 10.53 6.65 8.97
C LEU A 145 11.65 5.62 8.91
N ALA A 146 12.35 5.52 7.77
CA ALA A 146 13.47 4.59 7.67
C ALA A 146 14.63 4.96 8.59
N ASP A 147 14.95 6.25 8.69
CA ASP A 147 15.91 6.76 9.67
C ASP A 147 15.46 6.48 11.11
N ALA A 148 14.22 6.86 11.45
CA ALA A 148 13.69 6.72 12.81
C ALA A 148 13.57 5.26 13.29
N TRP A 149 13.27 4.33 12.39
CA TRP A 149 13.03 2.92 12.73
C TRP A 149 14.18 1.98 12.36
N SER A 150 15.24 2.50 11.76
CA SER A 150 16.29 1.70 11.11
C SER A 150 15.70 0.68 10.14
N TRP A 151 14.71 1.13 9.36
CA TRP A 151 14.01 0.29 8.39
C TRP A 151 14.91 0.06 7.17
N THR A 152 15.15 -1.21 6.84
CA THR A 152 16.03 -1.61 5.74
C THR A 152 15.34 -2.59 4.80
N ALA A 153 15.94 -2.81 3.62
CA ALA A 153 15.50 -3.82 2.67
C ALA A 153 15.44 -5.26 3.24
N ASP A 154 16.18 -5.54 4.33
CA ASP A 154 16.14 -6.85 4.98
C ASP A 154 14.88 -7.07 5.83
N ASP A 155 14.09 -6.02 6.04
CA ASP A 155 12.85 -6.14 6.79
C ASP A 155 11.76 -6.84 5.98
N VAL A 156 10.96 -7.64 6.70
CA VAL A 156 9.74 -8.25 6.19
C VAL A 156 8.58 -7.56 6.91
N LEU A 157 7.87 -6.69 6.19
CA LEU A 157 6.82 -5.85 6.73
C LEU A 157 5.48 -6.56 6.69
N VAL A 158 4.84 -6.73 7.83
CA VAL A 158 3.56 -7.43 7.98
C VAL A 158 2.47 -6.46 8.40
N HIS A 159 1.35 -6.43 7.66
CA HIS A 159 0.15 -5.72 8.08
C HIS A 159 -1.13 -6.30 7.48
N GLY A 160 -2.28 -6.00 8.08
CA GLY A 160 -3.61 -6.27 7.51
C GLY A 160 -4.45 -5.00 7.39
N LEU A 161 -3.80 -3.84 7.27
CA LEU A 161 -4.45 -2.53 7.30
C LEU A 161 -5.04 -2.13 5.93
N PRO A 162 -6.18 -1.40 5.91
CA PRO A 162 -6.82 -0.97 4.66
C PRO A 162 -5.90 -0.20 3.71
N LEU A 163 -6.02 -0.46 2.40
CA LEU A 163 -5.20 0.15 1.35
C LEU A 163 -5.81 1.44 0.75
N ASN A 164 -6.80 2.02 1.42
CA ASN A 164 -7.41 3.32 1.11
C ASN A 164 -6.99 4.42 2.11
N HIS A 165 -6.10 4.10 3.05
CA HIS A 165 -5.59 5.02 4.05
C HIS A 165 -4.06 5.04 4.07
N VAL A 166 -3.48 6.16 4.50
CA VAL A 166 -2.02 6.36 4.54
C VAL A 166 -1.26 5.25 5.26
N HIS A 167 -1.80 4.70 6.35
CA HIS A 167 -1.08 3.71 7.14
C HIS A 167 -0.91 2.38 6.38
N GLY A 168 -1.98 1.82 5.81
CA GLY A 168 -1.88 0.56 5.06
C GLY A 168 -1.24 0.76 3.69
N LEU A 169 -1.66 1.80 2.96
CA LEU A 169 -1.20 2.03 1.59
C LEU A 169 0.21 2.64 1.54
N VAL A 170 0.42 3.77 2.21
CA VAL A 170 1.67 4.52 2.08
C VAL A 170 2.76 3.87 2.92
N LEU A 171 2.51 3.69 4.21
CA LEU A 171 3.51 3.09 5.09
C LEU A 171 3.61 1.58 4.84
N GLY A 172 2.48 0.87 4.85
CA GLY A 172 2.43 -0.59 4.76
C GLY A 172 2.92 -1.18 3.44
N LEU A 173 2.49 -0.60 2.31
CA LEU A 173 2.79 -1.15 0.99
C LEU A 173 3.86 -0.36 0.25
N LEU A 174 3.63 0.94 -0.02
CA LEU A 174 4.58 1.77 -0.75
C LEU A 174 5.92 1.88 -0.03
N GLY A 175 5.92 1.95 1.31
CA GLY A 175 7.15 1.99 2.10
C GLY A 175 8.02 0.75 1.93
N ALA A 176 7.42 -0.44 2.00
CA ALA A 176 8.15 -1.69 1.76
C ALA A 176 8.72 -1.75 0.34
N LEU A 177 7.90 -1.43 -0.67
CA LEU A 177 8.35 -1.43 -2.07
C LEU A 177 9.43 -0.37 -2.34
N HIS A 178 9.34 0.79 -1.68
CA HIS A 178 10.30 1.89 -1.80
C HIS A 178 11.66 1.52 -1.23
N HIS A 179 11.70 0.78 -0.12
CA HIS A 179 12.92 0.35 0.55
C HIS A 179 13.42 -1.03 0.11
N GLY A 180 12.64 -1.80 -0.65
CA GLY A 180 13.03 -3.12 -1.18
C GLY A 180 12.71 -4.30 -0.28
N CYS A 181 11.85 -4.10 0.71
CA CYS A 181 11.39 -5.11 1.66
C CYS A 181 10.40 -6.09 1.05
N ASP A 182 10.15 -7.20 1.73
CA ASP A 182 9.02 -8.10 1.46
C ASP A 182 7.75 -7.58 2.21
N PRO A 183 6.75 -6.97 1.55
CA PRO A 183 5.46 -6.73 2.20
C PRO A 183 4.61 -8.01 2.25
N ILE A 184 4.04 -8.29 3.42
CA ILE A 184 3.04 -9.33 3.67
C ILE A 184 1.74 -8.66 4.11
N HIS A 185 0.75 -8.66 3.23
CA HIS A 185 -0.60 -8.26 3.56
C HIS A 185 -1.41 -9.46 4.06
N THR A 186 -1.79 -9.50 5.34
CA THR A 186 -2.49 -10.63 5.96
C THR A 186 -3.99 -10.70 5.61
N GLY A 187 -4.48 -9.77 4.80
CA GLY A 187 -5.90 -9.57 4.48
C GLY A 187 -6.65 -8.91 5.62
N ARG A 188 -6.56 -9.49 6.82
CA ARG A 188 -7.03 -8.88 8.09
C ARG A 188 -5.95 -9.01 9.17
N PRO A 189 -5.84 -8.05 10.09
CA PRO A 189 -4.80 -8.04 11.10
C PRO A 189 -5.26 -8.82 12.34
N THR A 190 -5.39 -10.14 12.21
CA THR A 190 -5.77 -11.02 13.33
C THR A 190 -4.54 -11.42 14.13
N PRO A 191 -4.66 -11.70 15.45
CA PRO A 191 -3.54 -12.16 16.26
C PRO A 191 -2.84 -13.39 15.69
N ALA A 192 -3.63 -14.40 15.28
CA ALA A 192 -3.12 -15.61 14.66
C ALA A 192 -2.35 -15.35 13.36
N ALA A 193 -2.85 -14.46 12.48
CA ALA A 193 -2.16 -14.14 11.24
C ALA A 193 -0.83 -13.42 11.49
N TYR A 194 -0.77 -12.52 12.47
CA TYR A 194 0.47 -11.83 12.84
C TYR A 194 1.46 -12.79 13.50
N ALA A 195 0.99 -13.71 14.36
CA ALA A 195 1.84 -14.74 14.96
C ALA A 195 2.42 -15.69 13.91
N ALA A 196 1.59 -16.16 12.97
CA ALA A 196 2.05 -16.99 11.86
C ALA A 196 3.06 -16.25 10.97
N SER A 197 2.83 -14.97 10.68
CA SER A 197 3.76 -14.15 9.89
C SER A 197 5.07 -13.92 10.62
N ALA A 198 5.05 -13.73 11.94
CA ALA A 198 6.26 -13.65 12.75
C ALA A 198 7.07 -14.95 12.67
N ALA A 199 6.41 -16.10 12.84
CA ALA A 199 7.05 -17.41 12.70
C ALA A 199 7.63 -17.63 11.29
N ALA A 200 6.97 -17.12 10.25
CA ALA A 200 7.44 -17.14 8.86
C ALA A 200 8.51 -16.08 8.54
N GLY A 201 8.89 -15.25 9.51
CA GLY A 201 10.02 -14.34 9.42
C GLY A 201 9.69 -12.87 9.25
N GLY A 202 8.47 -12.44 9.52
CA GLY A 202 8.11 -11.03 9.71
C GLY A 202 9.02 -10.35 10.74
N THR A 203 9.51 -9.14 10.43
CA THR A 203 10.42 -8.37 11.30
C THR A 203 9.84 -7.03 11.72
N LEU A 204 8.94 -6.46 10.92
CA LEU A 204 8.28 -5.20 11.17
C LEU A 204 6.76 -5.39 11.05
N PHE A 205 6.00 -4.91 12.03
CA PHE A 205 4.55 -5.12 12.07
C PHE A 205 3.82 -3.81 12.25
N PHE A 206 2.88 -3.50 11.36
CA PHE A 206 2.02 -2.33 11.48
C PHE A 206 0.64 -2.68 11.97
N GLY A 207 0.07 -1.79 12.78
CA GLY A 207 -1.22 -2.00 13.41
C GLY A 207 -1.72 -0.71 14.05
N VAL A 208 -3.03 -0.59 14.17
CA VAL A 208 -3.69 0.47 14.94
C VAL A 208 -3.90 0.01 16.39
N PRO A 209 -4.18 0.91 17.36
CA PRO A 209 -4.32 0.53 18.77
C PRO A 209 -5.28 -0.63 19.03
N THR A 210 -6.39 -0.71 18.28
CA THR A 210 -7.36 -1.81 18.40
C THR A 210 -6.85 -3.15 17.87
N VAL A 211 -5.90 -3.16 16.93
CA VAL A 211 -5.19 -4.38 16.51
C VAL A 211 -4.29 -4.84 17.64
N TRP A 212 -3.47 -3.94 18.18
CA TRP A 212 -2.54 -4.27 19.26
C TRP A 212 -3.26 -4.73 20.54
N GLY A 213 -4.40 -4.13 20.87
CA GLY A 213 -5.24 -4.59 21.99
C GLY A 213 -5.73 -6.03 21.82
N ARG A 214 -6.12 -6.42 20.60
CA ARG A 214 -6.52 -7.81 20.29
C ARG A 214 -5.33 -8.77 20.35
N VAL A 215 -4.17 -8.37 19.83
CA VAL A 215 -2.94 -9.18 19.89
C VAL A 215 -2.50 -9.38 21.33
N ALA A 216 -2.53 -8.33 22.16
CA ALA A 216 -2.14 -8.41 23.56
C ALA A 216 -3.10 -9.27 24.41
N ALA A 217 -4.39 -9.31 24.05
CA ALA A 217 -5.39 -10.14 24.71
C ALA A 217 -5.27 -11.64 24.35
N ASP A 218 -4.57 -11.98 23.27
CA ASP A 218 -4.31 -13.35 22.83
C ASP A 218 -2.89 -13.77 23.27
N GLU A 219 -2.80 -14.38 24.46
CA GLU A 219 -1.51 -14.69 25.09
C GLU A 219 -0.63 -15.63 24.24
N GLU A 220 -1.23 -16.59 23.54
CA GLU A 220 -0.50 -17.54 22.71
C GLU A 220 0.15 -16.83 21.52
N SER A 221 -0.65 -16.04 20.80
CA SER A 221 -0.18 -15.23 19.67
C SER A 221 0.88 -14.21 20.11
N ALA A 222 0.68 -13.55 21.25
CA ALA A 222 1.61 -12.56 21.79
C ALA A 222 2.96 -13.20 22.15
N ARG A 223 2.97 -14.36 22.82
CA ARG A 223 4.21 -15.10 23.15
C ARG A 223 4.94 -15.54 21.89
N GLY A 224 4.20 -16.04 20.89
CA GLY A 224 4.75 -16.44 19.60
C GLY A 224 5.49 -15.29 18.91
N GLN A 225 4.90 -14.10 18.88
CA GLN A 225 5.51 -12.91 18.27
C GLN A 225 6.75 -12.42 19.05
N CYS A 226 6.64 -12.24 20.37
CA CYS A 226 7.74 -11.74 21.20
C CYS A 226 8.97 -12.65 21.16
N GLY A 227 8.76 -13.97 21.22
CA GLY A 227 9.84 -14.95 21.19
C GLY A 227 10.62 -14.94 19.87
N VAL A 228 9.99 -14.57 18.75
CA VAL A 228 10.66 -14.50 17.44
C VAL A 228 11.34 -13.14 17.24
N LEU A 229 10.65 -12.05 17.56
CA LEU A 229 11.16 -10.68 17.38
C LEU A 229 12.40 -10.42 18.24
N HIS A 230 12.43 -10.90 19.49
CA HIS A 230 13.57 -10.67 20.38
C HIS A 230 14.85 -11.40 19.92
N ARG A 231 14.71 -12.60 19.35
CA ARG A 231 15.84 -13.41 18.86
C ARG A 231 16.49 -12.83 17.61
N ARG A 232 15.74 -12.13 16.76
CA ARG A 232 16.26 -11.57 15.50
C ARG A 232 17.03 -10.27 15.67
N ARG A 233 16.64 -9.39 16.61
CA ARG A 233 17.42 -8.17 16.90
C ARG A 233 18.75 -8.47 17.61
N MET A 234 18.87 -9.54 18.40
CA MET A 234 20.14 -9.92 19.03
C MET A 234 21.20 -10.43 18.05
N VAL A 235 20.81 -10.95 16.87
CA VAL A 235 21.74 -11.58 15.92
C VAL A 235 22.45 -10.56 15.01
N ARG A 236 22.07 -9.28 15.03
CA ARG A 236 22.68 -8.21 14.20
C ARG A 236 23.81 -7.42 14.89
N HIS A 237 24.21 -7.79 16.10
CA HIS A 237 25.42 -7.25 16.76
C HIS A 237 26.47 -8.35 16.93
N ARG A 238 27.16 -8.69 15.83
CA ARG A 238 28.50 -9.28 15.86
C ARG A 238 29.32 -8.71 14.71
#